data_AF-A0A1F8UYD0-F1
#
_entry.id   AF-A0A1F8UYD0-F1
#
_cell.length_a   1.000
_cell.length_b   1.000
_cell.length_c   1.000
_cell.angle_alpha   90.00
_cell.angle_beta   90.00
_cell.angle_gamma   90.00
#
_symmetry.space_group_name_H-M   'P 1'
#
loop_
_entity.id
_entity.type
_entity.pdbx_description
1 polymer ?
#
loop_
_entity_poly.entity_id
_entity_poly.type
_entity_poly.pdbx_seq_one_letter_code
_entity_poly.pdbx_strand_id
1 'polypeptide(L)'
;MFNYTKAELTEKADELNFVRDTLEKVIRLSQILDYLHSNSLAKSTLALKGGTAINLTVFNLSRLSVDIDLDYAKESTRDEMMQERGQITNDIKTYMATQGYSLSPRS
;
A
#
# COMPACT_ATOMS: atom_id res chain seq x y z
N MET A 1 10.41 1.81 -9.46
CA MET A 1 9.01 1.74 -9.94
C MET A 1 8.96 0.71 -11.05
N PHE A 2 8.03 -0.26 -11.00
CA PHE A 2 7.73 -1.08 -12.17
C PHE A 2 7.30 -0.13 -13.29
N ASN A 3 8.09 -0.05 -14.35
CA ASN A 3 7.78 0.76 -15.52
C ASN A 3 7.00 -0.12 -16.50
N TYR A 4 5.78 -0.51 -16.13
CA TYR A 4 4.89 -1.11 -17.10
C TYR A 4 4.28 0.00 -17.96
N THR A 5 4.37 -0.19 -19.28
CA THR A 5 3.60 0.58 -20.24
C THR A 5 2.12 0.24 -20.10
N LYS A 6 1.26 1.13 -20.61
CA LYS A 6 -0.18 0.89 -20.65
C LYS A 6 -0.52 -0.37 -21.47
N ALA A 7 0.26 -0.69 -22.48
CA ALA A 7 0.08 -1.89 -23.30
C ALA A 7 0.36 -3.16 -22.48
N GLU A 8 1.50 -3.22 -21.79
CA GLU A 8 1.87 -4.37 -20.93
C GLU A 8 0.84 -4.56 -19.80
N LEU A 9 0.36 -3.48 -19.18
CA LEU A 9 -0.71 -3.58 -18.18
C LEU A 9 -2.03 -4.08 -18.76
N THR A 10 -2.35 -3.72 -20.00
CA THR A 10 -3.59 -4.18 -20.67
C THR A 10 -3.49 -5.66 -20.99
N GLU A 11 -2.40 -6.08 -21.63
CA GLU A 11 -2.12 -7.49 -21.92
C GLU A 11 -2.18 -8.32 -20.64
N LYS A 12 -1.52 -7.87 -19.57
CA LYS A 12 -1.51 -8.61 -18.31
C LYS A 12 -2.87 -8.68 -17.63
N ALA A 13 -3.66 -7.61 -17.74
CA ALA A 13 -5.00 -7.58 -17.18
C ALA A 13 -5.95 -8.52 -17.94
N ASP A 14 -5.84 -8.59 -19.26
CA ASP A 14 -6.61 -9.50 -20.10
C ASP A 14 -6.23 -10.96 -19.82
N GLU A 15 -4.93 -11.28 -19.71
CA GLU A 15 -4.43 -12.61 -19.32
C GLU A 15 -5.00 -13.09 -17.98
N LEU A 16 -5.05 -12.19 -17.01
CA LEU A 16 -5.48 -12.49 -15.64
C LEU A 16 -6.99 -12.29 -15.43
N ASN A 17 -7.72 -11.86 -16.45
CA ASN A 17 -9.14 -11.52 -16.41
C ASN A 17 -9.48 -10.49 -15.32
N PHE A 18 -8.68 -9.43 -15.23
CA PHE A 18 -8.90 -8.30 -14.34
C PHE A 18 -9.10 -6.99 -15.10
N VAL A 19 -9.69 -6.00 -14.43
CA VAL A 19 -9.72 -4.63 -14.95
C VAL A 19 -8.32 -4.02 -14.86
N ARG A 20 -7.78 -3.54 -15.99
CA ARG A 20 -6.43 -2.95 -16.07
C ARG A 20 -6.13 -1.94 -14.98
N ASP A 21 -7.00 -0.96 -14.77
CA ASP A 21 -6.74 0.11 -13.78
C ASP A 21 -6.73 -0.44 -12.34
N THR A 22 -7.49 -1.50 -12.07
CA THR A 22 -7.48 -2.20 -10.78
C THR A 22 -6.17 -2.98 -10.61
N LEU A 23 -5.70 -3.67 -11.66
CA LEU A 23 -4.41 -4.36 -11.64
C LEU A 23 -3.26 -3.38 -11.42
N GLU A 24 -3.26 -2.26 -12.15
CA GLU A 24 -2.25 -1.20 -11.98
C GLU A 24 -2.23 -0.67 -10.55
N LYS A 25 -3.40 -0.42 -9.95
CA LYS A 25 -3.49 -0.01 -8.54
C LYS A 25 -2.83 -1.05 -7.62
N VAL A 26 -3.12 -2.34 -7.79
CA VAL A 26 -2.51 -3.39 -6.96
C VAL A 26 -0.98 -3.44 -7.11
N ILE A 27 -0.46 -3.31 -8.34
CA ILE A 27 0.99 -3.24 -8.60
C ILE A 27 1.62 -2.03 -7.89
N ARG A 28 0.94 -0.88 -7.90
CA ARG A 28 1.41 0.32 -7.18
C ARG A 28 1.33 0.13 -5.67
N LEU A 29 0.27 -0.49 -5.16
CA LEU A 29 0.11 -0.79 -3.74
C LEU A 29 1.19 -1.74 -3.23
N SER A 30 1.61 -2.73 -4.02
CA SER A 30 2.69 -3.63 -3.60
C SER A 30 4.01 -2.86 -3.38
N GLN A 31 4.32 -1.86 -4.22
CA GLN A 31 5.49 -0.99 -4.03
C GLN A 31 5.39 -0.13 -2.75
N ILE A 32 4.19 0.32 -2.41
CA ILE A 32 3.94 1.07 -1.17
C ILE A 32 4.12 0.15 0.04
N LEU A 33 3.63 -1.09 -0.03
CA LEU A 33 3.83 -2.11 1.01
C LEU A 33 5.31 -2.46 1.18
N ASP A 34 6.06 -2.60 0.09
CA ASP A 34 7.52 -2.82 0.14
C ASP A 34 8.23 -1.66 0.84
N TYR A 35 7.83 -0.41 0.55
CA TYR A 35 8.36 0.75 1.26
C TYR A 35 8.04 0.70 2.76
N LEU A 36 6.79 0.45 3.13
CA LEU A 36 6.37 0.33 4.53
C LEU A 36 7.16 -0.77 5.26
N HIS A 37 7.48 -1.87 4.57
CA HIS A 37 8.32 -2.93 5.12
C HIS A 37 9.80 -2.50 5.27
N SER A 38 10.30 -1.62 4.41
CA SER A 38 11.68 -1.11 4.46
C SER A 38 11.87 0.04 5.47
N ASN A 39 10.82 0.82 5.75
CA ASN A 39 10.85 1.89 6.75
C ASN A 39 10.83 1.27 8.16
N SER A 40 11.88 1.51 8.93
CA SER A 40 12.10 0.89 10.24
C SER A 40 10.95 1.11 11.23
N LEU A 41 10.40 2.32 11.26
CA LEU A 41 9.32 2.67 12.17
C LEU A 41 8.01 2.02 11.71
N ALA A 42 7.65 2.14 10.43
CA ALA A 42 6.44 1.50 9.91
C ALA A 42 6.49 -0.03 10.08
N LYS A 43 7.61 -0.67 9.77
CA LYS A 43 7.81 -2.13 9.92
C LYS A 43 7.61 -2.61 11.36
N SER A 44 8.08 -1.85 12.33
CA SER A 44 8.04 -2.25 13.75
C SER A 44 6.73 -1.89 14.45
N THR A 45 5.87 -1.09 13.81
CA THR A 45 4.66 -0.55 14.45
C THR A 45 3.35 -0.89 13.73
N LEU A 46 3.37 -1.12 12.41
CA LEU A 46 2.16 -1.30 11.62
C LEU A 46 1.97 -2.75 11.17
N ALA A 47 0.74 -3.23 11.26
CA ALA A 47 0.32 -4.53 10.73
C ALA A 47 -0.70 -4.35 9.61
N LEU A 48 -0.46 -4.97 8.44
CA LEU A 48 -1.40 -5.02 7.33
C LEU A 48 -2.62 -5.88 7.70
N LYS A 49 -3.82 -5.34 7.47
CA LYS A 49 -5.08 -6.03 7.71
C LYS A 49 -6.06 -5.87 6.55
N GLY A 50 -7.29 -6.33 6.78
CA GLY A 50 -8.41 -6.04 5.90
C GLY A 50 -8.36 -6.84 4.60
N GLY A 51 -9.06 -6.32 3.58
CA GLY A 51 -9.26 -7.02 2.31
C GLY A 51 -7.96 -7.31 1.57
N THR A 52 -6.95 -6.45 1.72
CA THR A 52 -5.67 -6.55 1.01
C THR A 52 -4.74 -7.55 1.66
N ALA A 53 -4.70 -7.63 3.00
CA ALA A 53 -4.02 -8.74 3.68
C ALA A 53 -4.58 -10.10 3.22
N ILE A 54 -5.91 -10.24 3.24
CA ILE A 54 -6.59 -11.46 2.80
C ILE A 54 -6.24 -11.80 1.34
N ASN A 55 -6.22 -10.80 0.47
CA ASN A 55 -6.00 -10.99 -0.97
C ASN A 55 -4.54 -11.33 -1.33
N LEU A 56 -3.56 -10.71 -0.68
CA LEU A 56 -2.16 -10.80 -1.09
C LEU A 56 -1.34 -11.80 -0.27
N THR A 57 -1.72 -12.11 0.97
CA THR A 57 -0.88 -12.89 1.88
C THR A 57 -1.54 -14.18 2.40
N VAL A 58 -2.86 -14.19 2.57
CA VAL A 58 -3.56 -15.31 3.22
C VAL A 58 -4.14 -16.30 2.21
N PHE A 59 -4.82 -15.80 1.18
CA PHE A 59 -5.53 -16.63 0.22
C PHE A 59 -5.24 -16.20 -1.21
N ASN A 60 -5.16 -17.18 -2.11
CA ASN A 60 -5.14 -16.93 -3.56
C ASN A 60 -6.58 -16.72 -4.08
N LEU A 61 -7.14 -15.54 -3.83
CA LEU A 61 -8.50 -15.20 -4.27
C LEU A 61 -8.47 -14.62 -5.69
N SER A 62 -9.44 -15.01 -6.52
CA SER A 62 -9.69 -14.43 -7.85
C SER A 62 -10.37 -13.05 -7.76
N ARG A 63 -9.89 -12.19 -6.86
CA ARG A 63 -10.30 -10.79 -6.71
C ARG A 63 -9.07 -9.94 -6.48
N LEU A 64 -9.18 -8.65 -6.74
CA LEU A 64 -8.17 -7.66 -6.39
C LEU A 64 -8.72 -6.74 -5.30
N SER A 65 -7.88 -6.41 -4.32
CA SER A 65 -8.16 -5.46 -3.25
C SER A 65 -7.25 -4.24 -3.38
N VAL A 66 -7.79 -3.03 -3.27
CA VAL A 66 -7.11 -1.80 -3.66
C VAL A 66 -6.91 -0.78 -2.53
N ASP A 67 -7.26 -1.13 -1.30
CA ASP A 67 -7.09 -0.28 -0.13
C ASP A 67 -6.03 -0.86 0.81
N ILE A 68 -5.23 -0.01 1.47
CA ILE A 68 -4.29 -0.45 2.50
C ILE A 68 -4.88 -0.08 3.86
N ASP A 69 -5.30 -1.12 4.59
CA ASP A 69 -5.71 -1.00 5.99
C ASP A 69 -4.56 -1.42 6.90
N LEU A 70 -4.19 -0.57 7.86
CA LEU A 70 -3.10 -0.81 8.81
C LEU A 70 -3.61 -0.62 10.24
N ASP A 71 -3.28 -1.56 11.12
CA ASP A 71 -3.42 -1.37 12.57
C ASP A 71 -2.06 -1.02 13.18
N TYR A 72 -2.06 -0.18 14.21
CA TYR A 72 -0.89 0.04 15.05
C TYR A 72 -0.78 -1.12 16.05
N ALA A 73 0.27 -1.92 15.93
CA ALA A 73 0.43 -3.20 16.60
C ALA A 73 1.55 -3.20 17.67
N LYS A 74 2.26 -2.08 17.84
CA LYS A 74 3.23 -1.91 18.91
C LYS A 74 2.51 -1.60 20.23
N GLU A 75 2.97 -2.19 21.33
CA GLU A 75 2.54 -1.79 22.66
C GLU A 75 3.27 -0.50 23.07
N SER A 76 2.51 0.57 23.34
CA SER A 76 3.04 1.87 23.77
C SER A 76 1.98 2.65 24.53
N THR A 77 2.40 3.75 25.16
CA THR A 77 1.45 4.74 25.67
C THR A 77 0.73 5.45 24.51
N ARG A 78 -0.39 6.12 24.82
CA ARG A 78 -1.13 6.93 23.84
C ARG A 78 -0.27 8.05 23.26
N ASP A 79 0.54 8.72 24.09
CA ASP A 79 1.34 9.86 23.66
C ASP A 79 2.46 9.43 22.71
N GLU A 80 3.14 8.33 23.02
CA GLU A 80 4.12 7.70 22.12
C GLU A 80 3.48 7.28 20.80
N MET A 81 2.33 6.61 20.85
CA MET A 81 1.59 6.21 19.64
C MET A 81 1.22 7.41 18.78
N MET A 82 0.80 8.53 19.39
CA MET A 82 0.46 9.75 18.67
C MET A 82 1.70 10.41 18.03
N GLN A 83 2.84 10.41 18.73
CA GLN A 83 4.10 10.91 18.20
C GLN A 83 4.56 10.07 17.00
N GLU A 84 4.58 8.75 17.13
CA GLU A 84 4.96 7.83 16.06
C GLU A 84 4.00 7.90 14.88
N ARG A 85 2.69 8.01 15.13
CA ARG A 85 1.70 8.24 14.06
C ARG A 85 2.03 9.49 13.25
N GLY A 86 2.47 10.57 13.90
CA GLY A 86 2.91 11.79 13.23
C GLY A 86 4.12 11.55 12.31
N GLN A 87 5.14 10.86 12.83
CA GLN A 87 6.36 10.52 12.08
C GLN A 87 6.04 9.61 10.88
N ILE A 88 5.33 8.51 11.11
CA ILE A 88 4.86 7.58 10.08
C ILE A 88 4.10 8.32 8.99
N THR A 89 3.17 9.21 9.37
CA THR A 89 2.38 10.00 8.41
C THR A 89 3.28 10.87 7.54
N ASN A 90 4.27 11.52 8.14
CA ASN A 90 5.21 12.39 7.41
C ASN A 90 6.10 11.59 6.46
N ASP A 91 6.59 10.43 6.90
CA ASP A 91 7.42 9.53 6.09
C ASP A 91 6.65 9.00 4.89
N ILE A 92 5.40 8.59 5.08
CA ILE A 92 4.53 8.15 3.98
C ILE A 92 4.27 9.29 3.01
N LYS A 93 3.92 10.49 3.49
CA LYS A 93 3.68 11.66 2.62
C LYS A 93 4.92 12.02 1.80
N THR A 94 6.09 12.03 2.45
CA THR A 94 7.38 12.30 1.79
C THR A 94 7.63 11.26 0.70
N TYR A 95 7.54 9.97 1.04
CA TYR A 95 7.75 8.90 0.06
C TYR A 95 6.78 9.02 -1.12
N MET A 96 5.47 9.16 -0.87
CA MET A 96 4.46 9.30 -1.91
C MET A 96 4.77 10.46 -2.86
N ALA A 97 5.18 11.63 -2.33
CA ALA A 97 5.56 12.77 -3.14
C ALA A 97 6.81 12.49 -4.00
N THR A 98 7.83 11.80 -3.47
CA THR A 98 9.02 11.41 -4.26
C THR A 98 8.70 10.42 -5.38
N GLN A 99 7.63 9.64 -5.22
CA GLN A 99 7.13 8.72 -6.25
C GLN A 99 6.14 9.38 -7.23
N GLY A 100 5.94 10.71 -7.12
CA GLY A 100 5.06 11.47 -8.01
C GLY A 100 3.57 11.39 -7.68
N TYR A 101 3.20 10.84 -6.53
CA TYR A 101 1.80 10.84 -6.07
C TYR A 101 1.45 12.19 -5.42
N SER A 102 0.21 12.62 -5.62
CA SER A 102 -0.37 13.79 -4.95
C SER A 102 -1.58 13.37 -4.12
N LEU A 103 -1.79 14.04 -2.99
CA LEU A 103 -2.98 13.84 -2.18
C LEU A 103 -4.19 14.43 -2.92
N SER A 104 -5.24 13.63 -3.04
CA SER A 104 -6.51 14.10 -3.59
C SER A 104 -7.14 15.13 -2.65
N PRO A 105 -7.61 16.28 -3.16
CA PRO A 105 -8.36 17.24 -2.37
C PRO A 105 -9.75 16.74 -1.95
N ARG A 106 -10.19 15.58 -2.47
CA ARG A 106 -11.47 14.94 -2.15
C ARG A 106 -11.38 13.92 -1.00
N SER A 107 -10.37 14.06 -0.14
CA SER A 107 -10.16 13.17 1.01
C SER A 107 -11.10 13.53 2.15
#